data_AF-A0A7S0LN58-F1
#
_entry.id   AF-A0A7S0LN58-F1
#
_cell.length_a   1.000
_cell.length_b   1.000
_cell.length_c   1.000
_cell.angle_alpha   90.00
_cell.angle_beta   90.00
_cell.angle_gamma   90.00
#
_symmetry.space_group_name_H-M   'P 1'
#
loop_
_entity.id
_entity.type
_entity.pdbx_description
1 polymer ?
#
loop_
_entity_poly.entity_id
_entity_poly.type
_entity_poly.pdbx_seq_one_letter_code
_entity_poly.pdbx_strand_id
1 'polypeptide(L)'
;EALAPRAALPPLLLSLAQRPPEGLHWLGASFGVTEQLYKFWHKNGFRPVYVRQTKNDTTGEHTAIVLRSLDGTKRDLPTSAECGWLPLYTADFRRRLTALLGISLREIPTGLAL
;
A
#
# COMPACT_ATOMS: atom_id res chain seq x y z
N GLU A 1 -41.23 18.94 14.48
CA GLU A 1 -40.58 19.30 13.21
C GLU A 1 -40.90 18.25 12.17
N ALA A 2 -41.58 18.62 11.08
CA ALA A 2 -41.83 17.69 9.98
C ALA A 2 -40.61 17.66 9.06
N LEU A 3 -39.92 16.52 9.02
CA LEU A 3 -38.79 16.29 8.11
C LEU A 3 -39.34 16.18 6.67
N ALA A 4 -39.51 17.32 5.99
CA ALA A 4 -39.74 17.30 4.55
C ALA A 4 -38.43 16.93 3.84
N PRO A 5 -38.45 16.01 2.85
CA PRO A 5 -37.24 15.68 2.09
C PRO A 5 -36.69 16.95 1.44
N ARG A 6 -35.44 17.30 1.77
CA ARG A 6 -34.78 18.49 1.22
C ARG A 6 -34.70 18.33 -0.30
N ALA A 7 -35.44 19.17 -1.03
CA ALA A 7 -35.38 19.20 -2.48
C ALA A 7 -33.96 19.59 -2.95
N ALA A 8 -33.46 18.89 -3.96
CA ALA A 8 -32.16 19.10 -4.62
C ALA A 8 -30.88 18.66 -3.85
N LEU A 9 -30.91 17.55 -3.11
CA LEU A 9 -29.66 16.90 -2.65
C LEU A 9 -29.04 16.04 -3.77
N PRO A 10 -27.71 16.07 -3.98
CA PRO A 10 -27.04 15.14 -4.87
C PRO A 10 -27.25 13.70 -4.38
N PRO A 11 -27.26 12.71 -5.28
CA PRO A 11 -27.44 11.31 -4.90
C PRO A 11 -26.30 10.85 -4.00
N LEU A 12 -26.60 9.96 -3.05
CA LEU A 12 -25.61 9.40 -2.13
C LEU A 12 -24.51 8.64 -2.87
N LEU A 13 -24.87 7.96 -3.95
CA LEU A 13 -23.99 7.16 -4.78
C LEU A 13 -24.04 7.65 -6.22
N LEU A 14 -22.88 7.69 -6.85
CA LEU A 14 -22.72 7.91 -8.28
C LEU A 14 -22.09 6.66 -8.88
N SER A 15 -22.44 6.35 -10.13
CA SER A 15 -21.77 5.26 -10.84
C SER A 15 -20.31 5.64 -11.08
N LEU A 16 -19.38 4.71 -10.84
CA LEU A 16 -17.95 4.95 -11.09
C LEU A 16 -17.67 5.35 -12.55
N ALA A 17 -18.47 4.87 -13.50
CA ALA A 17 -18.35 5.26 -14.91
C ALA A 17 -18.63 6.75 -15.17
N GLN A 18 -19.34 7.42 -14.25
CA GLN A 18 -19.66 8.85 -14.34
C GLN A 18 -18.54 9.74 -13.78
N ARG A 19 -17.53 9.16 -13.12
CA ARG A 19 -16.38 9.88 -12.58
C ARG A 19 -15.10 9.46 -13.30
N PRO A 20 -14.50 10.32 -14.14
CA PRO A 20 -13.23 10.00 -14.79
C PRO A 20 -12.11 9.88 -13.73
N PRO A 21 -11.24 8.85 -13.82
CA PRO A 21 -10.16 8.67 -12.86
C PRO A 21 -9.04 9.71 -13.07
N GLU A 22 -8.50 10.20 -11.96
CA GLU A 22 -7.33 11.07 -11.94
C GLU A 22 -6.07 10.31 -12.43
N GLY A 23 -5.09 11.05 -12.98
CA GLY A 23 -3.79 10.46 -13.30
C GLY A 23 -2.99 10.23 -12.02
N LEU A 24 -2.66 8.97 -11.72
CA LEU A 24 -1.89 8.59 -10.53
C LEU A 24 -0.61 7.88 -10.94
N HIS A 25 0.49 8.18 -10.26
CA HIS A 25 1.80 7.55 -10.49
C HIS A 25 1.94 6.22 -9.74
N TRP A 26 1.34 6.13 -8.55
CA TRP A 26 1.44 4.95 -7.68
C TRP A 26 0.25 4.86 -6.73
N LEU A 27 0.02 3.66 -6.21
CA LEU A 27 -0.90 3.37 -5.11
C LEU A 27 -0.13 2.76 -3.96
N GLY A 28 -0.58 3.00 -2.73
CA GLY A 28 0.06 2.47 -1.55
C GLY A 28 -0.95 2.12 -0.47
N ALA A 29 -0.53 1.23 0.42
CA ALA A 29 -1.29 0.86 1.61
C ALA A 29 -0.35 0.79 2.83
N SER A 30 -0.90 1.11 4.00
CA SER A 30 -0.25 0.98 5.31
C SER A 30 -1.12 0.12 6.21
N PHE A 31 -0.55 -0.92 6.81
CA PHE A 31 -1.30 -1.90 7.61
C PHE A 31 -0.41 -2.57 8.66
N GLY A 32 -1.01 -3.17 9.69
CA GLY A 32 -0.31 -4.07 10.61
C GLY A 32 0.01 -5.40 9.93
N VAL A 33 1.29 -5.78 9.90
CA VAL A 33 1.76 -6.89 9.07
C VAL A 33 1.29 -8.23 9.62
N THR A 34 0.48 -8.91 8.82
CA THR A 34 0.08 -10.30 9.01
C THR A 34 0.38 -11.09 7.74
N GLU A 35 0.57 -12.40 7.85
CA GLU A 35 0.85 -13.24 6.68
C GLU A 35 -0.28 -13.18 5.64
N GLN A 36 -1.53 -13.11 6.11
CA GLN A 36 -2.70 -13.00 5.25
C GLN A 36 -2.70 -11.69 4.46
N LEU A 37 -2.49 -10.55 5.12
CA LEU A 37 -2.47 -9.25 4.45
C LEU A 37 -1.25 -9.11 3.55
N TYR A 38 -0.08 -9.57 3.98
CA TYR A 38 1.13 -9.55 3.16
C TYR A 38 0.92 -10.32 1.85
N LYS A 39 0.40 -11.56 1.93
CA LYS A 39 0.08 -12.38 0.75
C LYS A 39 -0.97 -11.71 -0.14
N PHE A 40 -1.99 -11.07 0.44
CA PHE A 40 -3.00 -10.34 -0.31
C PHE A 40 -2.37 -9.22 -1.14
N TRP A 41 -1.58 -8.33 -0.52
CA TRP A 41 -0.97 -7.21 -1.21
C TRP A 41 0.07 -7.66 -2.23
N HIS A 42 0.88 -8.66 -1.89
CA HIS A 42 1.86 -9.24 -2.80
C HIS A 42 1.22 -9.81 -4.06
N LYS A 43 0.14 -10.61 -3.92
CA LYS A 43 -0.64 -11.14 -5.06
C LYS A 43 -1.24 -10.04 -5.93
N ASN A 44 -1.56 -8.88 -5.37
CA ASN A 44 -2.09 -7.72 -6.10
C ASN A 44 -1.00 -6.83 -6.73
N GLY A 45 0.27 -7.27 -6.73
CA GLY A 45 1.38 -6.58 -7.37
C GLY A 45 1.97 -5.41 -6.55
N PHE A 46 1.65 -5.33 -5.26
CA PHE A 46 2.29 -4.37 -4.36
C PHE A 46 3.62 -4.92 -3.83
N ARG A 47 4.59 -4.01 -3.66
CA ARG A 47 5.93 -4.31 -3.16
C ARG A 47 6.18 -3.62 -1.84
N PRO A 48 6.74 -4.31 -0.84
CA PRO A 48 7.06 -3.69 0.43
C PRO A 48 8.24 -2.74 0.28
N VAL A 49 8.12 -1.56 0.92
CA VAL A 49 9.17 -0.54 0.93
C VAL A 49 9.58 -0.14 2.34
N TYR A 50 8.77 -0.45 3.35
CA TYR A 50 9.05 -0.09 4.73
C TYR A 50 8.33 -1.02 5.71
N VAL A 51 9.00 -1.28 6.84
CA VAL A 51 8.40 -1.91 8.02
C VAL A 51 8.92 -1.21 9.27
N ARG A 52 8.02 -0.92 10.21
CA ARG A 52 8.35 -0.30 11.48
C ARG A 52 8.97 -1.35 12.42
N GLN A 53 10.08 -1.00 13.07
CA GLN A 53 10.77 -1.91 13.99
C GLN A 53 10.02 -2.10 15.32
N THR A 54 9.28 -1.09 15.77
CA THR A 54 8.45 -1.18 16.98
C THR A 54 7.06 -1.67 16.62
N LYS A 55 6.54 -2.63 17.39
CA LYS A 55 5.14 -3.07 17.33
C LYS A 55 4.23 -1.93 17.78
N ASN A 56 3.00 -1.91 17.28
CA ASN A 56 1.96 -1.04 17.81
C ASN A 56 1.49 -1.60 19.17
N ASP A 57 1.35 -0.76 20.19
CA ASP A 57 1.01 -1.18 21.55
C ASP A 57 -0.41 -1.79 21.64
N THR A 58 -1.31 -1.38 20.76
CA THR A 58 -2.71 -1.86 20.74
C THR A 58 -2.85 -3.18 19.99
N THR A 59 -2.20 -3.33 18.84
CA THR A 59 -2.39 -4.50 17.96
C THR A 59 -1.29 -5.56 18.08
N GLY A 60 -0.12 -5.20 18.63
CA GLY A 60 1.04 -6.08 18.69
C GLY A 60 1.72 -6.33 17.34
N GLU A 61 1.27 -5.67 16.27
CA GLU A 61 1.78 -5.86 14.91
C GLU A 61 2.78 -4.77 14.51
N HIS A 62 3.71 -5.12 13.62
CA HIS A 62 4.58 -4.12 12.97
C HIS A 62 3.82 -3.44 11.83
N THR A 63 3.88 -2.12 11.74
CA THR A 63 3.30 -1.41 10.58
C THR A 63 4.17 -1.62 9.35
N ALA A 64 3.58 -2.05 8.24
CA ALA A 64 4.24 -2.19 6.94
C ALA A 64 3.60 -1.24 5.91
N ILE A 65 4.42 -0.74 4.99
CA ILE A 65 3.99 0.06 3.85
C ILE A 65 4.38 -0.67 2.57
N VAL A 66 3.40 -0.82 1.68
CA VAL A 66 3.55 -1.44 0.36
C VAL A 66 3.12 -0.46 -0.72
N LEU A 67 3.82 -0.46 -1.85
CA LEU A 67 3.56 0.42 -2.98
C LEU A 67 3.41 -0.37 -4.28
N ARG A 68 2.60 0.13 -5.20
CA ARG A 68 2.45 -0.36 -6.57
C ARG A 68 2.56 0.82 -7.53
N SER A 69 3.53 0.76 -8.44
CA SER A 69 3.63 1.75 -9.51
C SER A 69 2.51 1.55 -10.53
N LEU A 70 1.98 2.64 -11.09
CA LEU A 70 0.92 2.65 -12.10
C LEU A 70 1.42 3.02 -13.50
N ASP A 71 2.74 3.03 -13.69
CA ASP A 71 3.42 3.26 -14.97
C ASP A 71 2.73 2.46 -16.08
N GLY A 72 2.11 3.15 -17.04
CA GLY A 72 1.39 2.56 -18.18
C GLY A 72 -0.13 2.75 -18.24
N THR A 73 -0.77 3.33 -17.22
CA THR A 73 -2.25 3.55 -17.26
C THR A 73 -2.70 4.82 -17.99
N LYS A 74 -1.84 5.83 -18.14
CA LYS A 74 -2.04 6.99 -19.04
C LYS A 74 -0.74 7.31 -19.75
N ARG A 75 -0.79 7.43 -21.08
CA ARG A 75 0.37 7.75 -21.95
C ARG A 75 0.96 9.15 -21.73
N ASP A 76 0.24 10.01 -21.00
CA ASP A 76 0.56 11.43 -20.87
C ASP A 76 1.29 11.79 -19.55
N LEU A 77 1.55 10.80 -18.68
CA LEU A 77 2.31 11.02 -17.45
C LEU A 77 3.78 10.70 -17.71
N PRO A 78 4.72 11.63 -17.46
CA PRO A 78 6.14 11.38 -17.66
C PRO A 78 6.55 10.15 -16.85
N THR A 79 6.86 9.07 -17.57
CA THR A 79 7.20 7.79 -16.96
C THR A 79 8.61 7.89 -16.39
N SER A 80 8.77 7.60 -15.11
CA SER A 80 10.07 7.60 -14.45
C SER A 80 10.90 6.38 -14.86
N ALA A 81 11.88 6.59 -15.76
CA ALA A 81 13.01 5.73 -16.16
C ALA A 81 12.73 4.23 -16.44
N GLU A 82 13.39 3.66 -17.47
CA GLU A 82 13.21 2.28 -17.95
C GLU A 82 13.36 1.16 -16.89
N CYS A 83 14.01 1.45 -15.75
CA CYS A 83 14.20 0.49 -14.64
C CYS A 83 13.22 0.69 -13.46
N GLY A 84 12.44 1.79 -13.46
CA GLY A 84 11.50 2.16 -12.40
C GLY A 84 12.16 2.48 -11.04
N TRP A 85 11.60 3.43 -10.28
CA TRP A 85 12.10 3.75 -8.93
C TRP A 85 11.78 2.64 -7.91
N LEU A 86 10.59 2.03 -8.03
CA LEU A 86 10.07 1.09 -7.04
C LEU A 86 10.96 -0.17 -6.85
N PRO A 87 11.53 -0.79 -7.90
CA PRO A 87 12.49 -1.88 -7.73
C PRO A 87 13.72 -1.50 -6.90
N LEU A 88 14.24 -0.27 -7.04
CA LEU A 88 15.40 0.21 -6.27
C LEU A 88 15.07 0.29 -4.77
N TYR A 89 13.91 0.86 -4.42
CA TYR A 89 13.44 0.91 -3.03
C TYR A 89 13.12 -0.48 -2.47
N THR A 90 12.59 -1.37 -3.30
CA THR A 90 12.32 -2.76 -2.88
C THR A 90 13.64 -3.51 -2.59
N ALA A 91 14.67 -3.30 -3.41
CA ALA A 91 15.98 -3.90 -3.19
C ALA A 91 16.66 -3.35 -1.92
N ASP A 92 16.55 -2.04 -1.69
CA ASP A 92 17.02 -1.40 -0.45
C ASP A 92 16.30 -1.94 0.79
N PHE A 93 14.96 -2.02 0.71
CA PHE A 93 14.13 -2.59 1.75
C PHE A 93 14.55 -4.03 2.09
N ARG A 94 14.73 -4.90 1.09
CA ARG A 94 15.17 -6.28 1.31
C ARG A 94 16.50 -6.35 2.05
N ARG A 95 17.49 -5.55 1.64
CA ARG A 95 18.80 -5.50 2.28
C ARG A 95 18.70 -5.07 3.76
N ARG A 96 17.91 -4.02 4.04
CA ARG A 96 17.68 -3.55 5.41
C ARG A 96 16.90 -4.57 6.23
N LEU A 97 15.87 -5.18 5.66
CA LEU A 97 15.05 -6.20 6.32
C LEU A 97 15.94 -7.37 6.78
N THR A 98 16.82 -7.89 5.92
CA THR A 98 17.75 -8.96 6.29
C THR A 98 18.63 -8.58 7.48
N ALA A 99 19.14 -7.35 7.53
CA ALA A 99 19.92 -6.87 8.67
C ALA A 99 19.05 -6.76 9.95
N LEU A 100 17.79 -6.34 9.81
CA LEU A 100 16.87 -6.13 10.94
C LEU A 100 16.31 -7.45 11.52
N LEU A 101 16.18 -8.51 10.71
CA LEU A 101 15.71 -9.82 11.14
C LEU A 101 16.62 -10.44 12.23
N GLY A 102 17.90 -10.06 12.27
CA GLY A 102 18.82 -10.49 13.33
C GLY A 102 18.74 -9.67 14.63
N ILE A 103 18.02 -8.54 14.64
CA ILE A 103 17.98 -7.60 15.76
C ILE A 103 16.54 -7.26 16.17
N SER A 104 16.01 -6.12 15.73
CA SER A 104 14.71 -5.59 16.16
C SER A 104 13.51 -6.34 15.59
N LEU A 105 13.69 -7.17 14.55
CA LEU A 105 12.64 -7.97 13.94
C LEU A 105 12.83 -9.49 14.17
N ARG A 106 13.64 -9.89 15.15
CA ARG A 106 13.94 -11.30 15.46
C ARG A 106 12.72 -12.16 15.81
N GLU A 107 11.65 -11.52 16.28
CA GLU A 107 10.40 -12.18 16.68
C GLU A 107 9.38 -12.28 15.54
N ILE A 108 9.71 -11.79 14.35
CA ILE A 108 8.82 -11.93 13.19
C ILE A 108 8.69 -13.43 12.83
N PRO A 109 7.47 -13.94 12.62
CA PRO A 109 7.25 -15.30 12.14
C PRO A 109 8.03 -15.58 10.85
N THR A 110 8.61 -16.77 10.73
CA THR A 110 9.42 -17.16 9.56
C THR A 110 8.64 -17.04 8.24
N GLY A 111 7.33 -17.31 8.26
CA GLY A 111 6.46 -17.15 7.09
C GLY A 111 6.32 -15.70 6.58
N LEU A 112 6.65 -14.69 7.40
CA LEU A 112 6.72 -13.28 7.01
C LEU A 112 8.13 -12.82 6.64
N ALA A 113 9.16 -13.60 7.00
CA ALA A 113 10.55 -13.29 6.73
C ALA A 113 11.06 -13.88 5.40
N LEU A 114 10.37 -14.87 4.85
CA LEU A 114 10.69 -15.58 3.61
C LEU A 114 10.00 -15.00 2.37
#